data_AF-A0AAW2PDR7-F1
#
_entry.id   AF-A0AAW2PDR7-F1
#
_cell.length_a   1.000
_cell.length_b   1.000
_cell.length_c   1.000
_cell.angle_alpha   90.00
_cell.angle_beta   90.00
_cell.angle_gamma   90.00
#
_symmetry.space_group_name_H-M   'P 1'
#
loop_
_entity.id
_entity.type
_entity.pdbx_description
1 polymer ?
#
loop_
_entity_poly.entity_id
_entity_poly.type
_entity_poly.pdbx_seq_one_letter_code
_entity_poly.pdbx_strand_id
1 'polypeptide(L)'
;MEEDKRQNRGLTHYWGNTPEEEYYEEQGIKSTNSYYTSPRGLTLFTRSWQPLQSNPPRGIICMVHGYGNDISWTFQGTAIFLAQNGFACFALDLEGHGRSRGLKAYVPNVDLVVDDCISFFNCILTQDPNFQNLPMIALI
;
A
#
# COMPACT_ATOMS: atom_id res chain seq x y z
N MET A 1 15.09 -44.40 5.43
CA MET A 1 15.71 -43.29 4.68
C MET A 1 14.64 -42.71 3.77
N GLU A 2 13.75 -41.89 4.33
CA GLU A 2 12.70 -41.25 3.55
C GLU A 2 12.29 -39.95 4.22
N GLU A 3 13.28 -39.08 4.44
CA GLU A 3 13.09 -37.72 4.92
C GLU A 3 14.04 -36.82 4.15
N ASP A 4 13.74 -36.51 2.88
CA ASP A 4 14.30 -35.30 2.25
C ASP A 4 13.59 -34.87 0.95
N LYS A 5 12.27 -34.62 0.99
CA LYS A 5 11.55 -34.09 -0.19
C LYS A 5 10.57 -32.94 0.08
N ARG A 6 10.68 -32.23 1.21
CA ARG A 6 9.70 -31.16 1.53
C ARG A 6 10.16 -29.71 1.51
N GLN A 7 11.43 -29.39 1.26
CA GLN A 7 11.89 -28.00 1.36
C GLN A 7 12.66 -27.54 0.13
N ASN A 8 11.92 -27.31 -0.96
CA ASN A 8 12.35 -26.33 -1.96
C ASN A 8 11.11 -25.67 -2.62
N ARG A 9 10.21 -25.11 -1.80
CA ARG A 9 9.24 -24.13 -2.30
C ARG A 9 9.90 -22.76 -2.11
N GLY A 10 10.37 -22.18 -3.21
CA GLY A 10 10.94 -20.82 -3.19
C GLY A 10 9.98 -19.86 -2.51
N LEU A 11 10.51 -18.95 -1.70
CA LEU A 11 9.73 -17.92 -1.02
C LEU A 11 9.16 -16.98 -2.09
N THR A 12 7.85 -17.02 -2.32
CA THR A 12 7.18 -16.22 -3.37
C THR A 12 6.73 -14.85 -2.89
N HIS A 13 6.71 -14.64 -1.57
CA HIS A 13 6.21 -13.44 -0.94
C HIS A 13 7.22 -12.90 0.07
N TYR A 14 7.13 -11.60 0.34
CA TYR A 14 7.94 -10.94 1.36
C TYR A 14 7.80 -11.60 2.75
N TRP A 15 6.59 -12.05 3.09
CA TRP A 15 6.27 -12.80 4.32
C TRP A 15 6.55 -14.31 4.22
N GLY A 16 7.24 -14.75 3.17
CA GLY A 16 7.54 -16.16 2.94
C GLY A 16 6.28 -17.01 2.79
N ASN A 17 6.12 -18.00 3.67
CA ASN A 17 4.98 -18.92 3.66
C ASN A 17 3.90 -18.58 4.69
N THR A 18 4.12 -17.58 5.55
CA THR A 18 3.14 -17.13 6.54
C THR A 18 1.98 -16.44 5.82
N PRO A 19 0.71 -16.63 6.21
CA PRO A 19 -0.39 -15.81 5.72
C PRO A 19 -0.08 -14.31 5.86
N GLU A 20 -0.41 -13.52 4.84
CA GLU A 20 -0.05 -12.09 4.80
C GLU A 20 -0.57 -11.31 6.01
N GLU A 21 -1.83 -11.54 6.39
CA GLU A 21 -2.47 -10.89 7.53
C GLU A 21 -1.77 -11.22 8.85
N GLU A 22 -1.49 -12.51 9.09
CA GLU A 22 -0.76 -12.99 10.27
C GLU A 22 0.63 -12.35 10.36
N TYR A 23 1.35 -12.27 9.25
CA TYR A 23 2.67 -11.61 9.22
C TYR A 23 2.59 -10.15 9.69
N TYR A 24 1.60 -9.38 9.24
CA TYR A 24 1.45 -7.99 9.65
C TYR A 24 0.97 -7.83 11.10
N GLU A 25 0.11 -8.72 11.57
CA GLU A 25 -0.31 -8.77 12.98
C GLU A 25 0.89 -9.05 13.91
N GLU A 26 1.78 -9.97 13.54
CA GLU A 26 3.04 -10.22 14.26
C GLU A 26 3.95 -8.98 14.30
N GLN A 27 3.90 -8.12 13.27
CA GLN A 27 4.58 -6.82 13.27
C GLN A 27 3.85 -5.76 14.11
N GLY A 28 2.71 -6.07 14.71
CA GLY A 28 1.92 -5.15 15.53
C GLY A 28 1.17 -4.09 14.71
N ILE A 29 0.89 -4.36 13.43
CA ILE A 29 0.19 -3.42 12.54
C ILE A 29 -0.99 -4.08 11.84
N LYS A 30 -1.93 -3.27 11.36
CA LYS A 30 -3.00 -3.72 10.49
C LYS A 30 -2.66 -3.40 9.04
N SER A 31 -2.69 -4.40 8.16
CA SER A 31 -2.56 -4.20 6.72
C SER A 31 -3.86 -4.55 6.01
N THR A 32 -4.26 -3.73 5.03
CA THR A 32 -5.40 -4.03 4.15
C THR A 32 -5.04 -3.75 2.70
N ASN A 33 -5.76 -4.37 1.78
CA ASN A 33 -5.72 -4.02 0.37
C ASN A 33 -7.15 -3.89 -0.19
N SER A 34 -7.31 -3.05 -1.21
CA SER A 34 -8.60 -2.76 -1.83
C SER A 34 -8.40 -2.19 -3.24
N TYR A 35 -9.49 -1.79 -3.87
CA TYR A 35 -9.47 -1.03 -5.11
C TYR A 35 -10.17 0.32 -4.94
N TYR A 36 -9.61 1.34 -5.58
CA TYR A 36 -10.17 2.68 -5.71
C TYR A 36 -10.51 2.96 -7.17
N THR A 37 -11.67 3.56 -7.43
CA THR A 37 -12.03 4.03 -8.77
C THR A 37 -11.80 5.53 -8.82
N SER A 38 -10.89 5.96 -9.69
CA SER A 38 -10.58 7.38 -9.83
C SER A 38 -11.72 8.17 -10.50
N PRO A 39 -11.73 9.52 -10.42
CA PRO A 39 -12.77 10.34 -11.04
C PRO A 39 -12.92 10.14 -12.55
N ARG A 40 -11.85 9.70 -13.23
CA ARG A 40 -11.87 9.34 -14.66
C ARG A 40 -12.28 7.89 -14.95
N GLY A 41 -12.68 7.12 -13.93
CA GLY A 41 -13.19 5.76 -14.06
C GLY A 41 -12.13 4.66 -14.06
N LEU A 42 -10.87 4.96 -13.70
CA LEU A 42 -9.81 3.96 -13.67
C LEU A 42 -9.81 3.21 -12.33
N THR A 43 -9.79 1.87 -12.39
CA THR A 43 -9.67 1.03 -11.19
C THR A 43 -8.20 0.85 -10.81
N LEU A 44 -7.85 1.36 -9.63
CA LEU A 44 -6.50 1.39 -9.07
C LEU A 44 -6.42 0.49 -7.83
N PHE A 45 -5.40 -0.36 -7.76
CA PHE A 45 -5.14 -1.18 -6.58
C PHE A 45 -4.53 -0.32 -5.48
N THR A 46 -4.94 -0.57 -4.23
CA THR A 46 -4.55 0.23 -3.07
C THR A 46 -4.16 -0.66 -1.91
N ARG A 47 -3.28 -0.14 -1.06
CA ARG A 47 -2.88 -0.78 0.20
C ARG A 47 -2.87 0.23 1.34
N SER A 48 -3.12 -0.23 2.55
CA SER A 48 -2.89 0.54 3.76
C SER A 48 -2.13 -0.28 4.81
N TRP A 49 -1.32 0.41 5.60
CA TRP A 49 -0.64 -0.12 6.77
C TRP A 49 -0.86 0.86 7.92
N GLN A 50 -1.51 0.39 8.98
CA GLN A 50 -2.03 1.25 10.04
C GLN A 50 -1.56 0.76 11.42
N PRO A 51 -1.27 1.68 12.35
CA PRO A 51 -0.90 1.29 13.71
C PRO A 51 -2.09 0.64 14.43
N LEU A 52 -1.86 -0.48 15.13
CA LEU A 52 -2.91 -1.09 15.97
C LEU A 52 -3.16 -0.32 17.27
N GLN A 53 -2.11 0.31 17.82
CA GLN A 53 -2.12 0.87 19.17
C GLN A 53 -2.25 2.40 19.20
N SER A 54 -2.13 3.09 18.06
CA SER A 54 -2.18 4.56 17.99
C SER A 54 -3.47 5.01 17.30
N ASN A 55 -4.46 5.42 18.10
CA ASN A 55 -5.70 5.99 17.60
C ASN A 55 -5.99 7.35 18.28
N PRO A 56 -5.96 8.48 17.55
CA PRO A 56 -5.66 8.60 16.12
C PRO A 56 -4.16 8.35 15.83
N PRO A 57 -3.79 8.02 14.57
CA PRO A 57 -2.39 8.00 14.16
C PRO A 57 -1.72 9.37 14.31
N ARG A 58 -0.39 9.39 14.40
CA ARG A 58 0.43 10.62 14.51
C ARG A 58 0.38 11.49 13.25
N GLY A 59 0.10 10.87 12.12
CA GLY A 59 0.11 11.49 10.80
C GLY A 59 -0.13 10.46 9.71
N ILE A 60 -0.30 10.94 8.50
CA ILE A 60 -0.61 10.15 7.32
C ILE A 60 0.56 10.23 6.34
N ILE A 61 0.97 9.08 5.83
CA ILE A 61 2.02 8.95 4.83
C ILE A 61 1.38 8.46 3.52
N CYS A 62 1.46 9.31 2.51
CA CYS A 62 0.99 9.05 1.16
C CYS A 62 2.15 8.52 0.32
N MET A 63 2.19 7.22 0.06
CA MET A 63 3.30 6.56 -0.62
C MET A 63 2.99 6.39 -2.11
N VAL A 64 3.87 6.90 -2.98
CA VAL A 64 3.71 6.85 -4.44
C VAL A 64 4.94 6.20 -5.05
N HIS A 65 4.77 5.08 -5.75
CA HIS A 65 5.90 4.34 -6.30
C HIS A 65 6.42 4.95 -7.61
N GLY A 66 7.68 4.70 -7.93
CA GLY A 66 8.30 5.09 -9.21
C GLY A 66 7.88 4.19 -10.38
N TYR A 67 8.24 4.61 -11.60
CA TYR A 67 7.96 3.87 -12.82
C TYR A 67 8.53 2.44 -12.81
N GLY A 68 7.77 1.47 -13.32
CA GLY A 68 8.17 0.07 -13.39
C GLY A 68 8.12 -0.69 -12.06
N ASN A 69 7.55 -0.08 -11.01
CA ASN A 69 7.46 -0.66 -9.68
C ASN A 69 6.00 -0.90 -9.24
N ASP A 70 5.79 -1.48 -8.05
CA ASP A 70 4.47 -1.67 -7.44
C ASP A 70 4.50 -1.51 -5.91
N ILE A 71 3.35 -1.20 -5.30
CA ILE A 71 3.27 -0.91 -3.86
C ILE A 71 3.44 -2.13 -2.96
N SER A 72 3.25 -3.35 -3.49
CA SER A 72 3.34 -4.57 -2.68
C SER A 72 4.79 -4.92 -2.37
N TRP A 73 5.73 -4.60 -3.26
CA TRP A 73 7.16 -4.82 -3.03
C TRP A 73 7.91 -3.57 -2.57
N THR A 74 7.64 -2.42 -3.19
CA THR A 74 8.45 -1.19 -2.98
C THR A 74 8.44 -0.71 -1.54
N PHE A 75 7.26 -0.71 -0.93
CA PHE A 75 7.03 0.00 0.31
C PHE A 75 6.98 -0.89 1.53
N GLN A 76 7.05 -2.21 1.37
CA GLN A 76 6.63 -3.13 2.42
C GLN A 76 7.38 -2.92 3.75
N GLY A 77 8.70 -2.97 3.74
CA GLY A 77 9.51 -2.71 4.95
C GLY A 77 9.33 -1.29 5.51
N THR A 78 9.30 -0.28 4.64
CA THR A 78 9.14 1.13 5.04
C THR A 78 7.77 1.40 5.66
N ALA A 79 6.70 0.87 5.08
CA ALA A 79 5.34 1.02 5.57
C ALA A 79 5.14 0.33 6.93
N ILE A 80 5.74 -0.86 7.11
CA ILE A 80 5.75 -1.55 8.41
C ILE A 80 6.44 -0.68 9.46
N PHE A 81 7.66 -0.21 9.17
CA PHE A 81 8.42 0.63 10.09
C PHE A 81 7.65 1.89 10.49
N LEU A 82 7.06 2.60 9.53
CA LEU A 82 6.30 3.82 9.79
C LEU A 82 5.02 3.54 10.58
N ALA A 83 4.30 2.46 10.26
CA ALA A 83 3.11 2.04 11.00
C ALA A 83 3.43 1.65 12.45
N GLN A 84 4.52 0.92 12.69
CA GLN A 84 5.02 0.62 14.04
C GLN A 84 5.36 1.90 14.82
N ASN A 85 5.76 2.97 14.12
CA ASN A 85 6.05 4.27 14.71
C ASN A 85 4.83 5.20 14.82
N GLY A 86 3.61 4.68 14.59
CA GLY A 86 2.36 5.38 14.81
C GLY A 86 1.83 6.17 13.61
N PHE A 87 2.34 5.98 12.40
CA PHE A 87 1.86 6.63 11.18
C PHE A 87 0.94 5.73 10.36
N ALA A 88 -0.15 6.26 9.83
CA ALA A 88 -0.98 5.53 8.88
C ALA A 88 -0.44 5.71 7.45
N CYS A 89 -0.06 4.62 6.80
CA CYS A 89 0.52 4.64 5.46
C CYS A 89 -0.51 4.16 4.44
N PHE A 90 -0.65 4.88 3.33
CA PHE A 90 -1.53 4.54 2.23
C PHE A 90 -0.79 4.62 0.91
N ALA A 91 -1.05 3.70 0.01
CA ALA A 91 -0.43 3.65 -1.30
C ALA A 91 -1.41 3.17 -2.36
N LEU A 92 -1.16 3.55 -3.61
CA LEU A 92 -1.86 3.03 -4.78
C LEU A 92 -0.86 2.64 -5.87
N ASP A 93 -1.19 1.59 -6.63
CA ASP A 93 -0.46 1.26 -7.85
C ASP A 93 -0.86 2.26 -8.96
N LEU A 94 0.10 2.88 -9.62
CA LEU A 94 -0.13 3.82 -10.71
C LEU A 94 -0.80 3.13 -11.91
N GLU A 95 -1.42 3.90 -12.80
CA GLU A 95 -2.00 3.37 -14.04
C GLU A 95 -1.02 2.48 -14.79
N GLY A 96 -1.48 1.28 -15.19
CA GLY A 96 -0.68 0.31 -15.93
C GLY A 96 0.43 -0.37 -15.12
N HIS A 97 0.50 -0.15 -13.81
CA HIS A 97 1.49 -0.73 -12.90
C HIS A 97 0.84 -1.65 -11.87
N GLY A 98 1.66 -2.55 -11.31
CA GLY A 98 1.25 -3.52 -10.30
C GLY A 98 -0.08 -4.23 -10.65
N ARG A 99 -1.09 -4.02 -9.81
CA ARG A 99 -2.44 -4.58 -9.97
C ARG A 99 -3.47 -3.57 -10.46
N SER A 100 -3.07 -2.34 -10.75
CA SER A 100 -3.94 -1.32 -11.32
C SER A 100 -4.25 -1.56 -12.79
N ARG A 101 -5.43 -1.09 -13.22
CA ARG A 101 -5.83 -1.14 -14.63
C ARG A 101 -4.99 -0.15 -15.46
N GLY A 102 -5.03 -0.33 -16.78
CA GLY A 102 -4.27 0.45 -17.75
C GLY A 102 -3.48 -0.45 -18.69
N LEU A 103 -2.89 0.15 -19.73
CA LEU A 103 -1.93 -0.56 -20.57
C LEU A 103 -0.63 -0.73 -19.77
N LYS A 104 -0.12 -1.97 -19.70
CA LYS A 104 1.04 -2.31 -18.85
C LYS A 104 2.24 -1.42 -19.16
N ALA A 105 2.80 -0.80 -18.12
CA ALA A 105 3.94 0.11 -18.21
C ALA A 105 3.73 1.25 -19.23
N TYR A 106 2.50 1.74 -19.39
CA TYR A 106 2.20 2.89 -20.22
C TYR A 106 1.49 3.96 -19.41
N VAL A 107 2.14 5.12 -19.29
CA VAL A 107 1.59 6.31 -18.64
C VAL A 107 1.32 7.34 -19.73
N PRO A 108 0.04 7.58 -20.09
CA PRO A 108 -0.29 8.49 -21.19
C PRO A 108 -0.01 9.95 -20.84
N ASN A 109 -0.20 10.32 -19.57
CA ASN A 109 0.05 11.65 -19.04
C ASN A 109 0.33 11.55 -17.53
N VAL A 110 1.43 12.14 -17.08
CA VAL A 110 1.82 12.14 -15.65
C VAL A 110 0.86 12.97 -14.81
N ASP A 111 0.31 14.07 -15.34
CA ASP A 111 -0.62 14.93 -14.59
C ASP A 111 -1.88 14.14 -14.19
N LEU A 112 -2.39 13.28 -15.07
CA LEU A 112 -3.54 12.41 -14.77
C LEU A 112 -3.23 11.42 -13.65
N VAL A 113 -2.00 10.92 -13.59
CA VAL A 113 -1.57 10.01 -12.53
C VAL A 113 -1.46 10.75 -11.20
N VAL A 114 -0.93 11.97 -11.21
CA VAL A 114 -0.86 12.84 -10.03
C VAL A 114 -2.27 13.17 -9.52
N ASP A 115 -3.20 13.51 -10.42
CA ASP A 115 -4.59 13.80 -10.08
C ASP A 115 -5.29 12.58 -9.45
N ASP A 116 -5.06 11.38 -9.99
CA ASP A 116 -5.57 10.14 -9.41
C ASP A 116 -5.02 9.91 -7.99
N CYS A 117 -3.72 10.14 -7.75
CA CYS A 117 -3.11 10.07 -6.42
C CYS A 117 -3.71 11.06 -5.45
N ILE A 118 -3.80 12.34 -5.82
CA ILE A 118 -4.40 13.39 -5.00
C ILE A 118 -5.85 13.03 -4.66
N SER A 119 -6.63 12.59 -5.65
CA SER A 119 -8.02 12.20 -5.46
C SER A 119 -8.16 11.02 -4.49
N PHE A 120 -7.31 10.00 -4.61
CA PHE A 120 -7.29 8.88 -3.68
C PHE A 120 -6.96 9.31 -2.24
N PHE A 121 -5.89 10.10 -2.04
CA PHE A 121 -5.49 10.50 -0.69
C PHE A 121 -6.50 11.44 -0.03
N ASN A 122 -7.13 12.34 -0.80
CA ASN A 122 -8.25 13.14 -0.32
C ASN A 122 -9.44 12.25 0.06
N CYS A 123 -9.71 11.19 -0.71
CA CYS A 123 -10.77 10.24 -0.39
C CYS A 123 -10.55 9.57 0.98
N ILE A 124 -9.31 9.16 1.29
CA ILE A 124 -8.95 8.61 2.60
C ILE A 124 -9.28 9.58 3.75
N LEU A 125 -8.94 10.87 3.60
CA LEU A 125 -9.26 11.90 4.60
C LEU A 125 -10.77 12.05 4.84
N THR A 126 -11.57 11.92 3.78
CA THR A 126 -13.03 12.07 3.88
C THR A 126 -13.74 10.85 4.44
N GLN A 127 -13.18 9.65 4.28
CA GLN A 127 -13.82 8.40 4.69
C GLN A 127 -13.67 8.11 6.18
N ASP A 128 -12.56 8.53 6.80
CA ASP A 128 -12.30 8.30 8.23
C ASP A 128 -12.16 9.63 8.98
N PRO A 129 -13.11 9.97 9.89
CA PRO A 129 -13.02 11.16 10.73
C PRO A 129 -11.72 11.26 11.55
N ASN A 130 -11.07 10.14 11.86
CA ASN A 130 -9.80 10.13 12.60
C ASN A 130 -8.64 10.74 11.80
N PHE A 131 -8.80 10.93 10.49
CA PHE A 131 -7.76 11.43 9.59
C PHE A 131 -7.89 12.92 9.23
N GLN A 132 -9.07 13.53 9.43
CA GLN A 132 -9.41 14.84 8.86
C GLN A 132 -8.51 16.01 9.27
N ASN A 133 -7.83 15.92 10.42
CA ASN A 133 -6.98 17.00 10.96
C ASN A 133 -5.52 16.55 11.17
N LEU A 134 -5.13 15.41 10.62
CA LEU A 134 -3.77 14.90 10.78
C LEU A 134 -2.81 15.52 9.75
N PRO A 135 -1.54 15.74 10.12
CA PRO A 135 -0.53 16.12 9.14
C PRO A 135 -0.38 14.99 8.10
N MET A 136 -0.33 15.38 6.83
CA MET A 136 -0.16 14.49 5.70
C MET A 136 1.13 14.82 4.96
N ILE A 137 1.93 13.80 4.68
CA ILE A 137 3.21 13.92 3.97
C ILE A 137 3.26 12.90 2.84
N ALA A 138 3.73 13.33 1.68
CA ALA A 138 4.00 12.44 0.56
C ALA A 138 5.40 11.82 0.66
N LEU A 139 5.50 10.52 0.41
CA LEU A 139 6.74 9.79 0.23
C LEU A 139 6.79 9.29 -1.22
N ILE A 140 7.71 9.84 -2.00
CA ILE A 140 7.91 9.60 -3.44
C ILE A 140 9.28 8.97 -3.70
#